data_AF-A0A941DF30-F1
#
_entry.id   AF-A0A941DF30-F1
#
_cell.length_a   1.000
_cell.length_b   1.000
_cell.length_c   1.000
_cell.angle_alpha   90.00
_cell.angle_beta   90.00
_cell.angle_gamma   90.00
#
_symmetry.space_group_name_H-M   'P 1'
#
loop_
_entity.id
_entity.type
_entity.pdbx_description
1 polymer ?
#
loop_
_entity_poly.entity_id
_entity_poly.type
_entity_poly.pdbx_seq_one_letter_code
_entity_poly.pdbx_strand_id
1 'polypeptide(L)'
;MQVEHHPLALEFPEFKDTIHTLKLANAHFAKLFDEYTDTDKAINRAENGVDHLGDAALETLKKVRIQLKDQLFQLLQAHPA
;
A
#
# COMPACT_ATOMS: atom_id res chain seq x y z
N MET A 1 12.71 13.25 7.54
CA MET A 1 11.31 13.53 7.16
C MET A 1 10.70 12.22 6.68
N GLN A 2 10.17 11.40 7.60
CA GLN A 2 9.49 10.15 7.25
C GLN A 2 8.00 10.47 7.17
N VAL A 3 7.51 10.67 5.95
CA VAL A 3 6.07 10.82 5.68
C VAL A 3 5.45 9.42 5.85
N GLU A 4 5.25 9.01 7.10
CA GLU A 4 4.56 7.77 7.46
C GLU A 4 3.05 7.99 7.37
N HIS A 5 2.57 8.20 6.16
CA HIS A 5 1.26 7.68 5.80
C HIS A 5 1.48 6.19 5.54
N HIS A 6 1.36 5.38 6.59
CA HIS A 6 1.35 3.92 6.50
C HIS A 6 -0.10 3.42 6.64
N PRO A 7 -0.97 3.60 5.61
CA PRO A 7 -2.37 3.21 5.69
C PRO A 7 -2.53 1.74 6.08
N LEU A 8 -1.69 0.85 5.56
CA LEU A 8 -1.80 -0.59 5.86
C LEU A 8 -1.56 -0.93 7.34
N ALA A 9 -0.57 -0.31 7.99
CA ALA A 9 -0.28 -0.56 9.41
C ALA A 9 -1.31 0.10 10.35
N LEU A 10 -2.05 1.10 9.84
CA LEU A 10 -3.16 1.74 10.54
C LEU A 10 -4.48 0.96 10.34
N GLU A 11 -4.70 0.40 9.15
CA GLU A 11 -5.85 -0.47 8.85
C GLU A 11 -5.75 -1.82 9.56
N PHE A 12 -4.53 -2.31 9.78
CA PHE A 12 -4.25 -3.59 10.42
C PHE A 12 -3.31 -3.44 11.62
N PRO A 13 -3.79 -2.86 12.74
CA PRO A 13 -2.95 -2.63 13.91
C PRO A 13 -2.42 -3.93 14.53
N GLU A 14 -3.17 -5.03 14.41
CA GLU A 14 -2.78 -6.37 14.86
C GLU A 14 -1.57 -6.94 14.09
N PHE A 15 -1.41 -6.55 12.82
CA PHE A 15 -0.31 -6.99 11.97
C PHE A 15 0.83 -5.99 11.91
N LYS A 16 0.77 -4.87 12.64
CA LYS A 16 1.76 -3.79 12.57
C LYS A 16 3.19 -4.26 12.82
N ASP A 17 3.39 -5.12 13.82
CA ASP A 17 4.71 -5.68 14.15
C ASP A 17 5.22 -6.61 13.04
N THR A 18 4.34 -7.46 12.52
CA THR A 18 4.61 -8.34 11.38
C THR A 18 4.93 -7.56 10.12
N ILE A 19 4.18 -6.49 9.81
CA ILE A 19 4.42 -5.57 8.69
C ILE A 19 5.81 -4.94 8.82
N HIS A 20 6.17 -4.46 10.00
CA HIS A 20 7.48 -3.84 10.22
C HIS A 20 8.60 -4.88 10.03
N THR A 21 8.45 -6.07 10.61
CA THR A 21 9.40 -7.16 10.48
C THR A 21 9.55 -7.61 9.03
N LEU A 22 8.45 -7.85 8.32
CA LEU A 22 8.46 -8.23 6.91
C LEU A 22 9.01 -7.12 6.02
N LYS A 23 8.77 -5.85 6.33
CA LYS A 23 9.36 -4.75 5.58
C LYS A 23 10.90 -4.74 5.67
N LEU A 24 11.48 -5.12 6.80
CA LEU A 24 12.94 -5.24 6.95
C LEU A 24 13.48 -6.57 6.43
N ALA A 25 12.77 -7.68 6.69
CA ALA A 25 13.24 -9.03 6.38
C ALA A 25 12.92 -9.48 4.95
N ASN A 26 11.89 -8.90 4.31
CA ASN A 26 11.37 -9.31 3.02
C ASN A 26 11.33 -8.11 2.04
N ALA A 27 12.30 -8.08 1.13
CA ALA A 27 12.39 -7.05 0.09
C ALA A 27 11.16 -7.03 -0.84
N HIS A 28 10.49 -8.16 -1.04
CA HIS A 28 9.26 -8.21 -1.84
C HIS A 28 8.11 -7.47 -1.14
N PHE A 29 7.95 -7.70 0.16
CA PHE A 29 6.96 -6.98 0.97
C PHE A 29 7.25 -5.48 1.00
N ALA A 30 8.51 -5.09 1.19
CA ALA A 30 8.92 -3.69 1.18
C ALA A 30 8.55 -2.99 -0.14
N LYS A 31 8.78 -3.67 -1.29
CA LYS A 31 8.46 -3.13 -2.61
C LYS A 31 6.95 -2.98 -2.83
N LEU A 32 6.16 -4.01 -2.50
CA LEU A 32 4.69 -3.95 -2.59
C LEU A 32 4.10 -2.84 -1.71
N PHE A 33 4.66 -2.66 -0.52
CA PHE A 33 4.23 -1.64 0.42
C PHE A 33 4.52 -0.23 -0.10
N ASP A 34 5.69 -0.02 -0.69
CA ASP A 34 6.07 1.26 -1.32
C ASP A 34 5.14 1.56 -2.51
N GLU A 35 4.88 0.56 -3.35
CA GLU A 35 4.00 0.67 -4.53
C GLU A 35 2.55 0.96 -4.12
N TYR A 36 2.07 0.36 -3.02
CA TYR A 36 0.75 0.63 -2.46
C TYR A 36 0.65 2.07 -1.97
N THR A 37 1.69 2.53 -1.27
CA THR A 37 1.77 3.90 -0.75
C THR A 37 1.83 4.93 -1.87
N ASP A 38 2.58 4.65 -2.94
CA ASP A 38 2.64 5.53 -4.12
C ASP A 38 1.31 5.57 -4.87
N THR A 39 0.68 4.41 -5.08
CA THR A 39 -0.63 4.30 -5.72
C THR A 39 -1.69 5.10 -4.94
N ASP A 40 -1.72 4.97 -3.61
CA ASP A 40 -2.66 5.72 -2.75
C ASP A 40 -2.41 7.23 -2.83
N LYS A 41 -1.15 7.67 -2.80
CA LYS A 41 -0.78 9.08 -3.02
C LYS A 41 -1.16 9.56 -4.42
N ALA A 42 -1.03 8.73 -5.45
CA ALA A 42 -1.43 9.08 -6.80
C ALA A 42 -2.95 9.23 -6.92
N ILE A 43 -3.73 8.34 -6.30
CA ILE A 43 -5.19 8.45 -6.19
C ILE A 43 -5.55 9.74 -5.44
N ASN A 44 -4.95 10.00 -4.28
CA ASN A 44 -5.26 11.19 -3.49
C ASN A 44 -4.92 12.49 -4.23
N ARG A 45 -3.81 12.52 -4.98
CA ARG A 45 -3.42 13.65 -5.85
C ARG A 45 -4.42 13.84 -6.99
N ALA A 46 -4.84 12.75 -7.63
CA ALA A 46 -5.85 12.77 -8.68
C ALA A 46 -7.22 13.26 -8.15
N GLU A 47 -7.63 12.78 -6.96
CA GLU A 47 -8.88 13.19 -6.31
C GLU A 47 -8.86 14.64 -5.82
N ASN A 48 -7.71 15.15 -5.38
CA ASN A 48 -7.54 16.57 -5.06
C ASN A 48 -7.44 17.47 -6.31
N GLY A 49 -7.50 16.90 -7.52
CA GLY A 49 -7.35 17.65 -8.77
C GLY A 49 -5.94 18.22 -8.98
N VAL A 50 -4.93 17.70 -8.27
CA VAL A 50 -3.51 18.06 -8.46
C VAL A 50 -2.98 17.43 -9.75
N ASP A 51 -3.48 16.24 -10.07
CA ASP A 51 -3.09 15.48 -11.24
C ASP A 51 -4.33 15.25 -12.12
N HIS A 52 -4.26 15.62 -13.40
CA HIS A 52 -5.30 15.28 -14.38
C HIS A 52 -5.16 13.82 -14.82
N LEU A 53 -5.16 12.89 -13.86
CA LEU A 53 -5.34 11.49 -14.17
C LEU A 53 -6.75 11.35 -14.76
N GLY A 54 -6.82 10.98 -16.04
CA GLY A 54 -8.11 10.66 -16.65
C GLY A 54 -8.79 9.51 -15.89
N ASP A 55 -10.13 9.46 -15.90
CA ASP A 55 -10.93 8.44 -15.19
C ASP A 55 -10.40 7.01 -15.36
N ALA A 56 -9.92 6.65 -16.56
CA ALA A 56 -9.33 5.33 -16.82
C ALA A 56 -8.07 5.04 -16.00
N ALA A 57 -7.23 6.06 -15.77
CA ALA A 57 -6.03 5.94 -14.95
C ALA A 57 -6.40 5.82 -13.46
N LEU A 58 -7.37 6.61 -12.98
CA LEU A 58 -7.88 6.51 -11.61
C LEU A 58 -8.48 5.12 -11.33
N GLU A 59 -9.31 4.62 -12.24
CA GLU A 59 -9.88 3.26 -12.20
C GLU A 59 -8.79 2.19 -12.16
N THR A 60 -7.71 2.38 -12.91
CA THR A 60 -6.56 1.48 -12.92
C THR A 60 -5.84 1.51 -11.57
N LEU A 61 -5.58 2.70 -11.02
CA LEU A 61 -4.96 2.84 -9.70
C LEU A 61 -5.82 2.20 -8.60
N LYS A 62 -7.15 2.35 -8.65
CA LYS A 62 -8.07 1.68 -7.71
C LYS A 62 -7.93 0.16 -7.78
N LYS A 63 -7.83 -0.41 -8.98
CA LYS A 63 -7.60 -1.85 -9.17
C LYS A 63 -6.25 -2.26 -8.61
N VAL A 64 -5.19 -1.51 -8.91
CA VAL A 64 -3.83 -1.75 -8.41
C VAL A 64 -3.82 -1.69 -6.88
N ARG A 65 -4.47 -0.70 -6.26
CA ARG A 65 -4.61 -0.57 -4.79
C ARG A 65 -5.23 -1.83 -4.18
N ILE A 66 -6.28 -2.38 -4.79
CA ILE A 66 -6.93 -3.61 -4.32
C ILE A 66 -5.98 -4.81 -4.48
N GLN A 67 -5.32 -4.96 -5.63
CA GLN A 67 -4.38 -6.06 -5.87
C GLN A 67 -3.19 -6.03 -4.91
N LEU A 68 -2.59 -4.85 -4.71
CA LEU A 68 -1.47 -4.68 -3.78
C LEU A 68 -1.90 -4.98 -2.35
N LYS A 69 -3.10 -4.55 -1.94
CA LYS A 69 -3.65 -4.90 -0.62
C LYS A 69 -3.81 -6.41 -0.47
N ASP A 70 -4.33 -7.08 -1.48
CA ASP A 70 -4.52 -8.54 -1.48
C ASP A 70 -3.17 -9.27 -1.37
N GLN A 71 -2.17 -8.85 -2.14
CA GLN A 71 -0.81 -9.41 -2.06
C GLN A 71 -0.16 -9.16 -0.69
N LEU A 72 -0.28 -7.96 -0.14
CA LEU A 72 0.22 -7.64 1.19
C LEU A 72 -0.48 -8.51 2.24
N PHE A 73 -1.80 -8.68 2.14
CA PHE A 73 -2.57 -9.51 3.06
C PHE A 73 -2.22 -11.00 2.94
N GLN A 74 -2.01 -11.52 1.73
CA GLN A 74 -1.52 -12.87 1.49
C GLN A 74 -0.15 -13.10 2.16
N LEU A 75 0.78 -12.14 2.05
CA LEU A 75 2.08 -12.22 2.71
C LEU A 75 1.97 -12.18 4.24
N LEU A 76 1.07 -11.36 4.77
CA LEU A 76 0.79 -11.30 6.21
C LEU A 76 0.18 -12.61 6.72
N GLN A 77 -0.77 -13.21 5.99
CA GLN A 77 -1.35 -14.51 6.32
C GLN A 77 -0.36 -15.66 6.18
N ALA A 78 0.56 -15.60 5.20
CA ALA A 78 1.60 -16.61 5.00
C ALA A 78 2.67 -16.58 6.11
N HIS A 79 2.80 -15.46 6.80
CA HIS A 79 3.63 -15.29 7.99
C HIS A 79 2.76 -15.04 9.23
N PRO A 80 1.99 -16.04 9.69
CA PRO A 80 1.38 -15.96 11.01
C PRO A 80 2.52 -15.91 12.03
N ALA A 81 2.44 -14.93 12.93
CA ALA A 81 3.37 -14.81 14.06
C ALA A 81 3.36 -16.08 14.93
#